data_AF-A0A0M0X278-F1
#
_entry.id   AF-A0A0M0X278-F1
#
_cell.length_a   1.000
_cell.length_b   1.000
_cell.length_c   1.000
_cell.angle_alpha   90.00
_cell.angle_beta   90.00
_cell.angle_gamma   90.00
#
_symmetry.space_group_name_H-M   'P 1'
#
loop_
_entity.id
_entity.type
_entity.pdbx_description
1 polymer ?
#
loop_
_entity_poly.entity_id
_entity_poly.type
_entity_poly.pdbx_seq_one_letter_code
_entity_poly.pdbx_strand_id
1 'polypeptide(L)'
;MRGLIKGLFVICSLIVITAALMKYNQPSIERPIVQKNPDTNYADEIGEKLQNTNFTQKIIVALRAAGYFPDSTIGYLIESPNNQVITIQLHNLDKLEKSTESEIQKIVNSIAENNDLQLFIVNLKLIDVH
;
A
#
# COMPACT_ATOMS: atom_id res chain seq x y z
N MET A 1 22.20 -49.83 9.30
CA MET A 1 21.38 -49.05 8.33
C MET A 1 20.30 -48.15 8.96
N ARG A 2 19.60 -48.54 10.05
CA ARG A 2 18.56 -47.67 10.69
C ARG A 2 19.06 -46.34 11.27
N GLY A 3 20.32 -46.24 11.71
CA GLY A 3 20.90 -45.00 12.24
C GLY A 3 21.23 -43.94 11.18
N LEU A 4 21.70 -44.38 10.00
CA LEU A 4 22.02 -43.51 8.87
C LEU A 4 20.77 -42.84 8.30
N ILE A 5 19.66 -43.59 8.19
CA ILE A 5 18.37 -43.07 7.69
C ILE A 5 17.80 -42.01 8.64
N LYS A 6 17.93 -42.20 9.96
CA LYS A 6 17.51 -41.21 10.96
C LYS A 6 18.36 -39.94 10.91
N GLY A 7 19.68 -40.08 10.72
CA GLY A 7 20.58 -38.93 10.58
C GLY A 7 20.27 -38.10 9.33
N LEU A 8 20.01 -38.76 8.20
CA LEU A 8 19.69 -38.10 6.93
C LEU A 8 18.36 -37.34 7.01
N PHE A 9 17.36 -37.90 7.69
CA PHE A 9 16.07 -37.23 7.91
C PHE A 9 16.21 -35.97 8.77
N VAL A 10 17.03 -36.01 9.83
CA VAL A 10 17.30 -34.83 10.67
C VAL A 10 17.99 -33.74 9.87
N ILE A 11 18.97 -34.07 9.03
CA ILE A 11 19.69 -33.09 8.20
C ILE A 11 18.74 -32.44 7.18
N CYS A 12 17.91 -33.23 6.48
CA CYS A 12 16.92 -32.69 5.55
C CYS A 12 15.91 -31.77 6.24
N SER A 13 15.46 -32.12 7.46
CA SER A 13 14.55 -31.26 8.22
C SER A 13 15.17 -29.91 8.59
N LEU A 14 16.47 -29.89 8.93
CA LEU A 14 17.17 -28.66 9.28
C LEU A 14 17.28 -27.71 8.08
N ILE A 15 17.57 -28.25 6.90
CA ILE A 15 17.68 -27.47 5.65
C ILE A 15 16.34 -26.80 5.31
N VAL A 16 15.23 -27.54 5.42
CA VAL A 16 13.88 -27.00 5.13
C VAL A 16 13.52 -25.86 6.07
N ILE A 17 13.84 -25.98 7.37
CA ILE A 17 13.57 -24.92 8.35
C ILE A 17 14.39 -23.66 8.05
N THR A 18 15.68 -23.81 7.69
CA THR A 18 16.52 -22.66 7.33
C THR A 18 16.05 -21.95 6.06
N ALA A 19 15.61 -22.68 5.04
CA ALA A 19 15.06 -22.10 3.82
C ALA A 19 13.73 -21.36 4.07
N ALA A 20 12.88 -21.90 4.95
CA ALA A 20 11.63 -21.26 5.33
C ALA A 20 11.87 -19.94 6.09
N LEU A 21 12.85 -19.91 7.00
CA LEU A 21 13.24 -18.71 7.73
C LEU A 21 13.83 -17.63 6.81
N MET A 22 14.64 -18.01 5.81
CA MET A 22 15.16 -17.06 4.82
C MET A 22 14.05 -16.42 3.97
N LYS A 23 13.03 -17.20 3.57
CA LYS A 23 11.89 -16.66 2.82
C LYS A 23 11.03 -15.71 3.67
N TYR A 24 10.91 -15.95 4.97
CA TYR A 24 10.12 -15.09 5.86
C TYR A 24 10.85 -13.79 6.23
N ASN A 25 12.18 -13.81 6.25
CA ASN A 25 13.01 -12.66 6.60
C ASN A 25 13.57 -11.90 5.40
N GLN A 26 13.17 -12.25 4.17
CA GLN A 26 13.55 -11.47 3.00
C GLN A 26 12.85 -10.11 3.05
N PRO A 27 13.57 -8.98 3.15
CA PRO A 27 12.97 -7.67 2.91
C PRO A 27 12.38 -7.69 1.49
N SER A 28 11.15 -7.18 1.41
CA SER A 28 10.35 -7.07 0.19
C SER A 28 11.21 -6.62 -1.00
N ILE A 29 11.12 -7.41 -2.07
CA ILE A 29 11.72 -7.21 -3.39
C ILE A 29 11.91 -5.72 -3.69
N GLU A 30 13.17 -5.28 -3.81
CA GLU A 30 13.52 -3.98 -4.36
C GLU A 30 12.84 -3.85 -5.73
N ARG A 31 11.83 -2.98 -5.80
CA ARG A 31 11.25 -2.56 -7.08
C ARG A 31 12.38 -1.90 -7.87
N PRO A 32 12.49 -2.14 -9.19
CA PRO A 32 13.50 -1.48 -9.98
C PRO A 32 13.32 0.02 -9.83
N ILE A 33 14.38 0.70 -9.39
CA ILE A 33 14.46 2.15 -9.44
C ILE A 33 14.37 2.49 -10.92
N VAL A 34 13.17 2.91 -11.36
CA VAL A 34 12.99 3.47 -12.69
C VAL A 34 13.82 4.75 -12.71
N GLN A 35 15.02 4.64 -13.25
CA GLN A 35 15.92 5.76 -13.49
C GLN A 35 15.28 6.58 -14.62
N LYS A 36 14.30 7.41 -14.26
CA LYS A 36 13.58 8.27 -15.19
C LYS A 36 14.33 9.59 -15.35
N ASN A 37 14.41 10.05 -16.60
CA ASN A 37 15.11 11.25 -17.05
C ASN A 37 14.94 12.45 -16.09
N PRO A 38 16.00 13.25 -15.86
CA PRO A 38 15.98 14.43 -14.99
C PRO A 38 15.04 15.56 -15.48
N ASP A 39 14.47 15.43 -16.69
CA ASP A 39 13.66 16.48 -17.32
C ASP A 39 12.14 16.31 -17.15
N THR A 40 11.66 15.23 -16.52
CA THR A 40 10.22 15.05 -16.26
C THR A 40 9.91 15.27 -14.79
N ASN A 41 9.15 16.32 -14.48
CA ASN A 41 8.62 16.58 -13.16
C ASN A 41 7.77 15.38 -12.71
N TYR A 42 8.27 14.63 -11.73
CA TYR A 42 7.65 13.42 -11.20
C TYR A 42 6.19 13.66 -10.78
N ALA A 43 5.91 14.83 -10.19
CA ALA A 43 4.57 15.19 -9.75
C ALA A 43 3.59 15.31 -10.93
N ASP A 44 4.04 15.82 -12.07
CA ASP A 44 3.19 15.98 -13.26
C ASP A 44 2.84 14.63 -13.88
N GLU A 45 3.80 13.70 -13.98
CA GLU A 45 3.54 12.34 -14.45
C GLU A 45 2.51 11.63 -13.57
N ILE A 46 2.69 11.67 -12.25
CA ILE A 46 1.77 11.02 -11.33
C ILE A 46 0.41 11.72 -11.38
N GLY A 47 0.39 13.05 -11.43
CA GLY A 47 -0.83 13.83 -11.61
C GLY A 47 -1.64 13.39 -12.84
N GLU A 48 -0.97 13.21 -13.98
CA GLU A 48 -1.61 12.72 -15.21
C GLU A 48 -2.15 11.28 -15.03
N LYS A 49 -1.35 10.38 -14.44
CA LYS A 49 -1.78 9.00 -14.18
C LYS A 49 -2.99 8.93 -13.25
N LEU A 50 -3.03 9.76 -12.20
CA LEU A 50 -4.16 9.83 -11.28
C LEU A 50 -5.47 10.19 -12.00
N GLN A 51 -5.40 11.12 -12.97
CA GLN A 51 -6.53 11.51 -13.80
C GLN A 51 -6.92 10.40 -14.77
N ASN A 52 -5.97 9.90 -15.56
CA ASN A 52 -6.20 8.89 -16.60
C ASN A 52 -6.76 7.57 -16.04
N THR A 53 -6.41 7.22 -14.80
CA THR A 53 -6.87 5.99 -14.14
C THR A 53 -8.18 6.18 -13.36
N ASN A 54 -8.74 7.39 -13.28
CA ASN A 54 -9.86 7.76 -12.42
C ASN A 54 -9.63 7.37 -10.95
N PHE A 55 -8.39 7.53 -10.48
CA PHE A 55 -7.93 7.01 -9.19
C PHE A 55 -8.76 7.53 -8.01
N THR A 56 -8.97 8.85 -7.95
CA THR A 56 -9.80 9.51 -6.92
C THR A 56 -11.19 8.90 -6.84
N GLN A 57 -11.85 8.73 -7.99
CA GLN A 57 -13.20 8.20 -8.05
C GLN A 57 -13.25 6.74 -7.57
N LYS A 58 -12.28 5.92 -7.95
CA LYS A 58 -12.17 4.53 -7.49
C LYS A 58 -12.05 4.44 -5.98
N ILE A 59 -11.24 5.32 -5.36
CA ILE A 59 -11.11 5.38 -3.91
C ILE A 59 -12.44 5.78 -3.26
N ILE A 60 -13.07 6.87 -3.72
CA ILE A 60 -14.34 7.34 -3.15
C ILE A 60 -15.41 6.24 -3.20
N VAL A 61 -15.54 5.55 -4.34
CA VAL A 61 -16.50 4.45 -4.51
C VAL A 61 -16.18 3.29 -3.56
N ALA A 62 -14.93 2.88 -3.46
CA ALA A 62 -14.52 1.78 -2.59
C ALA A 62 -14.73 2.11 -1.11
N LEU A 63 -14.43 3.33 -0.68
CA LEU A 63 -14.66 3.80 0.68
C LEU A 63 -16.15 3.80 1.04
N ARG A 64 -17.01 4.29 0.13
CA ARG A 64 -18.47 4.25 0.32
C ARG A 64 -18.99 2.82 0.38
N ALA A 65 -18.47 1.92 -0.46
CA ALA A 65 -18.83 0.51 -0.42
C ALA A 65 -18.40 -0.19 0.89
N ALA A 66 -17.32 0.28 1.52
CA ALA A 66 -16.87 -0.18 2.83
C ALA A 66 -17.63 0.48 4.01
N GLY A 67 -18.57 1.39 3.75
CA GLY A 67 -19.39 2.04 4.77
C GLY A 67 -18.83 3.36 5.31
N TYR A 68 -17.78 3.93 4.69
CA TYR A 68 -17.25 5.25 5.05
C TYR A 68 -17.91 6.37 4.26
N PHE A 69 -17.82 7.59 4.80
CA PHE A 69 -18.40 8.79 4.21
C PHE A 69 -17.29 9.80 3.85
N PRO A 70 -16.52 9.57 2.76
CA PRO A 70 -15.52 10.52 2.32
C PRO A 70 -16.14 11.73 1.61
N ASP A 71 -15.41 12.83 1.64
CA ASP A 71 -15.65 13.97 0.74
C ASP A 71 -15.62 13.56 -0.74
N SER A 72 -16.18 14.42 -1.57
CA SER A 72 -16.10 14.23 -3.03
C SER A 72 -14.73 14.56 -3.61
N THR A 73 -13.80 15.05 -2.79
CA THR A 73 -12.43 15.42 -3.17
C THR A 73 -11.42 14.73 -2.26
N ILE A 74 -10.23 14.54 -2.81
CA ILE A 74 -9.07 13.96 -2.13
C ILE A 74 -7.87 14.87 -2.41
N GLY A 75 -7.09 15.17 -1.38
CA GLY A 75 -5.85 15.94 -1.49
C GLY A 75 -4.67 15.04 -1.81
N TYR A 76 -3.73 15.52 -2.62
CA TYR A 76 -2.49 14.82 -2.96
C TYR A 76 -1.28 15.70 -2.69
N LEU A 77 -0.23 15.11 -2.13
CA LEU A 77 1.11 15.68 -2.05
C LEU A 77 2.09 14.68 -2.67
N ILE A 78 2.67 15.05 -3.82
CA ILE A 78 3.55 14.18 -4.60
C ILE A 78 4.96 14.77 -4.59
N GLU A 79 5.84 14.24 -3.76
CA GLU A 79 7.23 14.72 -3.68
C GLU A 79 8.21 13.77 -4.36
N SER A 80 8.10 12.47 -4.09
CA SER A 80 8.98 11.45 -4.66
C SER A 80 8.29 10.08 -4.65
N PRO A 81 8.79 9.05 -5.36
CA PRO A 81 8.17 7.72 -5.38
C PRO A 81 7.87 7.12 -4.01
N ASN A 82 8.71 7.40 -3.02
CA ASN A 82 8.60 6.86 -1.67
C ASN A 82 8.00 7.88 -0.67
N ASN A 83 7.70 9.10 -1.12
CA ASN A 83 7.09 10.14 -0.29
C ASN A 83 5.92 10.79 -1.04
N GLN A 84 4.76 10.14 -0.93
CA GLN A 84 3.51 10.62 -1.51
C GLN A 84 2.42 10.46 -0.48
N VAL A 85 1.62 11.50 -0.27
CA VAL A 85 0.56 11.51 0.72
C VAL A 85 -0.78 11.71 0.03
N ILE A 86 -1.75 10.89 0.43
CA ILE A 86 -3.15 11.06 0.05
C ILE A 86 -3.92 11.50 1.30
N THR A 87 -4.60 12.63 1.23
CA THR A 87 -5.40 13.17 2.32
C THR A 87 -6.88 12.96 2.03
N ILE A 88 -7.54 12.17 2.86
CA ILE A 88 -8.96 11.84 2.73
C ILE A 88 -9.70 12.45 3.91
N GLN A 89 -10.70 13.26 3.60
CA GLN A 89 -11.60 13.83 4.59
C GLN A 89 -12.80 12.90 4.78
N LEU A 90 -13.09 12.54 6.02
CA LEU A 90 -14.17 11.64 6.40
C LEU A 90 -15.16 12.34 7.32
N HIS A 91 -16.44 12.06 7.09
CA HIS A 91 -17.57 12.51 7.90
C HIS A 91 -18.09 11.37 8.79
N ASN A 92 -18.91 11.72 9.79
CA ASN A 92 -19.69 10.79 10.60
C ASN A 92 -18.85 9.73 11.34
N LEU A 93 -17.65 10.11 11.76
CA LEU A 93 -16.78 9.29 12.61
C LEU A 93 -16.52 10.05 13.92
N ASP A 94 -16.90 9.45 15.04
CA ASP A 94 -16.70 10.04 16.38
C ASP A 94 -15.20 10.22 16.70
N LYS A 95 -14.38 9.27 16.24
CA LYS A 95 -12.93 9.28 16.42
C LYS A 95 -12.25 8.46 15.34
N LEU A 96 -11.00 8.80 15.06
CA LEU A 96 -10.16 8.06 14.15
C LEU A 96 -9.47 6.93 14.92
N GLU A 97 -9.91 5.70 14.67
CA GLU A 97 -9.26 4.50 15.22
C GLU A 97 -8.16 4.01 14.27
N LYS A 98 -7.11 3.42 14.85
CA LYS A 98 -6.00 2.83 14.08
C LYS A 98 -6.47 1.70 13.14
N SER A 99 -7.54 1.00 13.49
CA SER A 99 -8.22 0.03 12.63
C SER A 99 -8.73 0.69 11.35
N THR A 100 -9.45 1.81 11.47
CA THR A 100 -9.96 2.60 10.34
C THR A 100 -8.83 3.08 9.43
N GLU A 101 -7.76 3.63 9.99
CA GLU A 101 -6.57 4.03 9.21
C GLU A 101 -5.99 2.84 8.44
N SER A 102 -5.83 1.69 9.09
CA SER A 102 -5.27 0.48 8.47
C SER A 102 -6.17 -0.07 7.37
N GLU A 103 -7.49 -0.06 7.57
CA GLU A 103 -8.47 -0.51 6.57
C GLU A 103 -8.46 0.39 5.34
N ILE A 104 -8.48 1.71 5.53
CA ILE A 104 -8.43 2.66 4.41
C ILE A 104 -7.08 2.60 3.69
N GLN A 105 -5.96 2.45 4.43
CA GLN A 105 -4.64 2.23 3.82
C GLN A 105 -4.64 1.01 2.90
N LYS A 106 -5.28 -0.10 3.29
CA LYS A 106 -5.39 -1.31 2.45
C LYS A 106 -6.22 -1.06 1.20
N ILE A 107 -7.34 -0.33 1.31
CA ILE A 107 -8.19 0.03 0.17
C ILE A 107 -7.39 0.86 -0.84
N VAL A 108 -6.71 1.92 -0.38
CA VAL A 108 -5.88 2.79 -1.22
C VAL A 108 -4.75 2.00 -1.87
N ASN A 109 -4.04 1.16 -1.11
CA ASN A 109 -2.94 0.34 -1.64
C ASN A 109 -3.42 -0.60 -2.73
N SER A 110 -4.52 -1.31 -2.51
CA SER A 110 -5.08 -2.23 -3.50
C SER A 110 -5.45 -1.51 -4.80
N ILE A 111 -6.03 -0.31 -4.70
CA ILE A 111 -6.35 0.49 -5.89
C ILE A 111 -5.06 0.99 -6.55
N ALA A 112 -4.05 1.43 -5.79
CA ALA A 112 -2.78 1.89 -6.36
C ALA A 112 -2.07 0.79 -7.14
N GLU A 113 -1.96 -0.40 -6.56
CA GLU A 113 -1.35 -1.57 -7.19
C GLU A 113 -2.10 -1.98 -8.46
N ASN A 114 -3.44 -1.99 -8.43
CA ASN A 114 -4.27 -2.31 -9.59
C ASN A 114 -4.20 -1.27 -10.73
N ASN A 115 -3.57 -0.11 -10.51
CA ASN A 115 -3.44 0.96 -11.50
C ASN A 115 -1.96 1.31 -11.77
N ASP A 116 -1.03 0.41 -11.42
CA ASP A 116 0.42 0.59 -11.61
C ASP A 116 0.97 1.90 -11.01
N LEU A 117 0.38 2.33 -9.90
CA LEU A 117 0.81 3.48 -9.12
C LEU A 117 1.69 3.05 -7.94
N GLN A 118 2.57 3.95 -7.51
CA GLN A 118 3.28 3.78 -6.25
C GLN A 118 2.32 3.91 -5.07
N LEU A 119 2.73 3.38 -3.91
CA LEU A 119 1.90 3.42 -2.71
C LEU A 119 1.87 4.83 -2.13
N PHE A 120 0.72 5.18 -1.56
CA PHE A 120 0.51 6.46 -0.88
C PHE A 120 0.47 6.24 0.63
N ILE A 121 1.02 7.19 1.37
CA ILE A 121 0.79 7.32 2.81
C ILE A 121 -0.60 7.92 2.99
N VAL A 122 -1.51 7.19 3.63
CA VAL A 122 -2.86 7.70 3.91
C VAL A 122 -2.83 8.62 5.13
N ASN A 123 -3.35 9.83 4.94
CA ASN A 123 -3.63 10.79 5.98
C ASN A 123 -5.15 11.01 6.06
N LEU A 124 -5.75 10.72 7.20
CA LEU A 124 -7.20 10.89 7.39
C LEU A 124 -7.48 12.15 8.21
N LYS A 125 -8.48 12.92 7.78
CA LYS A 125 -8.98 14.07 8.51
C LYS A 125 -10.46 13.90 8.79
N LEU A 126 -10.86 14.09 10.03
CA LEU A 126 -12.27 14.15 10.40
C LEU A 126 -12.79 15.55 10.14
N ILE A 127 -13.93 15.65 9.47
CA ILE A 127 -14.70 16.89 9.39
C ILE A 127 -15.87 16.75 10.36
N ASP A 128 -15.91 17.64 11.35
CA ASP A 128 -17.06 17.77 12.22
C ASP A 128 -18.21 18.42 11.44
N VAL A 129 -19.36 17.75 11.40
CA VAL A 129 -20.60 18.35 10.92
C VAL A 129 -21.29 18.90 12.17
N HIS A 130 -20.98 20.15 12.52
CA HIS A 130 -21.77 20.92 13.51
C HIS A 130 -23.12 21.32 12.92
#